data_AF-A0A5B1QCY9-F1
#
_entry.id   AF-A0A5B1QCY9-F1
#
_cell.length_a   1.000
_cell.length_b   1.000
_cell.length_c   1.000
_cell.angle_alpha   90.00
_cell.angle_beta   90.00
_cell.angle_gamma   90.00
#
_symmetry.space_group_name_H-M   'P 1'
#
loop_
_entity.id
_entity.type
_entity.pdbx_description
1 polymer ?
#
loop_
_entity_poly.entity_id
_entity_poly.type
_entity_poly.pdbx_seq_one_letter_code
_entity_poly.pdbx_strand_id
1 'polypeptide(L)'
;MSLFRPTAGATVPSDTGAATPRVSENLDSPYLLPTTRAPGPDSSLSDFCKAFDLGNTILERFNNNGFKNARSLKFVKISELKELGFLLGEIAALRDAVETWSVLQG
;
A
#
# COMPACT_ATOMS: atom_id res chain seq x y z
N MET A 1 -16.48 32.87 46.11
CA MET A 1 -15.23 33.65 46.19
C MET A 1 -14.22 32.83 46.98
N SER A 2 -13.26 32.19 46.32
CA SER A 2 -12.05 31.66 46.97
C SER A 2 -10.87 31.83 46.02
N LEU A 3 -9.78 32.28 46.61
CA LEU A 3 -8.64 32.99 46.05
C LEU A 3 -7.42 32.06 45.90
N PHE A 4 -6.77 32.15 44.74
CA PHE A 4 -5.33 32.05 44.43
C PHE A 4 -4.48 30.77 44.68
N ARG A 5 -3.50 30.65 43.75
CA ARG A 5 -2.53 29.58 43.38
C ARG A 5 -1.30 29.56 44.31
N PRO A 6 -0.36 28.58 44.17
CA PRO A 6 0.88 28.89 43.44
C PRO A 6 1.61 27.73 42.69
N THR A 7 2.06 28.08 41.46
CA THR A 7 3.36 27.94 40.76
C THR A 7 4.41 26.83 41.01
N ALA A 8 4.82 26.25 39.86
CA ALA A 8 6.16 25.87 39.36
C ALA A 8 6.75 24.46 39.52
N GLY A 9 7.25 23.98 38.37
CA GLY A 9 8.22 22.91 38.18
C GLY A 9 7.61 21.75 37.37
N ALA A 10 8.18 21.23 36.29
CA ALA A 10 9.38 21.54 35.53
C ALA A 10 9.31 20.70 34.24
N THR A 11 10.09 21.10 33.24
CA THR A 11 10.70 20.22 32.22
C THR A 11 9.80 19.61 31.15
N VAL A 12 9.72 20.30 30.01
CA VAL A 12 9.66 19.62 28.70
C VAL A 12 11.00 18.92 28.45
N PRO A 13 10.96 17.70 27.88
CA PRO A 13 11.62 17.56 26.59
C PRO A 13 10.70 16.90 25.57
N SER A 14 10.69 17.53 24.40
CA SER A 14 10.56 16.96 23.07
C SER A 14 10.54 15.43 23.01
N ASP A 15 9.40 14.86 22.64
CA ASP A 15 9.42 13.71 21.74
C ASP A 15 8.96 14.20 20.38
N THR A 16 9.98 14.61 19.61
CA THR A 16 9.95 14.71 18.16
C THR A 16 9.74 13.31 17.60
N GLY A 17 8.52 12.80 17.72
CA GLY A 17 8.03 11.76 16.84
C GLY A 17 7.67 12.44 15.52
N ALA A 18 8.68 12.75 14.72
CA ALA A 18 8.48 13.15 13.33
C ALA A 18 7.71 12.02 12.65
N ALA A 19 6.39 12.17 12.56
CA ALA A 19 5.62 11.55 11.50
C ALA A 19 6.16 12.18 10.21
N THR A 20 7.26 11.62 9.69
CA THR A 20 7.63 11.83 8.31
C THR A 20 6.37 11.49 7.52
N PRO A 21 5.81 12.43 6.74
CA PRO A 21 5.00 12.01 5.63
C PRO A 21 5.97 11.17 4.81
N ARG A 22 5.78 9.84 4.80
CA ARG A 22 6.34 9.02 3.75
C ARG A 22 5.73 9.60 2.49
N VAL A 23 6.44 10.52 1.85
CA VAL A 23 6.16 10.92 0.50
C VAL A 23 6.35 9.63 -0.28
N SER A 24 5.25 8.92 -0.54
CA SER A 24 5.21 7.87 -1.55
C SER A 24 5.44 8.57 -2.88
N GLU A 25 6.70 8.88 -3.15
CA GLU A 25 7.24 9.39 -4.40
C GLU A 25 7.14 8.27 -5.44
N ASN A 26 5.91 7.97 -5.84
CA ASN A 26 5.59 7.13 -6.99
C ASN A 26 4.13 7.31 -7.43
N LEU A 27 3.65 8.56 -7.45
CA LEU A 27 2.29 8.86 -7.91
C LEU A 27 2.15 8.79 -9.44
N ASP A 28 3.25 8.80 -10.19
CA ASP A 28 3.22 8.81 -11.66
C ASP A 28 3.60 7.49 -12.35
N SER A 29 3.87 6.41 -11.60
CA SER A 29 4.10 5.14 -12.28
C SER A 29 2.80 4.62 -12.88
N PRO A 30 2.76 4.35 -14.20
CA PRO A 30 1.57 3.77 -14.83
C PRO A 30 1.36 2.30 -14.44
N TYR A 31 2.32 1.68 -13.74
CA TYR A 31 2.30 0.28 -13.32
C TYR A 31 1.89 0.12 -11.86
N LEU A 32 1.28 -1.02 -11.52
CA LEU A 32 1.00 -1.41 -10.14
C LEU A 32 2.26 -1.44 -9.28
N LEU A 33 3.36 -1.94 -9.87
CA LEU A 33 4.66 -1.98 -9.23
C LEU A 33 5.59 -0.95 -9.90
N PRO A 34 6.11 0.03 -9.16
CA PRO A 34 7.11 0.93 -9.70
C PRO A 34 8.39 0.23 -10.15
N THR A 35 9.08 0.79 -11.14
CA THR A 35 10.35 0.23 -11.67
C THR A 35 11.49 0.27 -10.66
N THR A 36 11.36 1.05 -9.58
CA THR A 36 12.31 1.10 -8.45
C THR A 36 12.18 -0.08 -7.49
N ARG A 37 11.18 -0.95 -7.70
CA ARG A 37 10.89 -2.10 -6.84
C ARG A 37 10.90 -3.38 -7.65
N ALA A 38 11.44 -4.44 -7.04
CA ALA A 38 11.39 -5.78 -7.58
C ALA A 38 10.15 -6.51 -7.03
N PRO A 39 9.60 -7.46 -7.82
CA PRO A 39 8.55 -8.35 -7.35
C PRO A 39 8.99 -9.08 -6.08
N GLY A 40 8.08 -9.21 -5.13
CA GLY A 40 8.30 -10.01 -3.93
C GLY A 40 8.40 -11.52 -4.22
N PRO A 41 8.38 -12.35 -3.16
CA PRO A 41 8.38 -13.80 -3.27
C PRO A 41 7.30 -14.32 -4.21
N ASP A 42 7.63 -15.36 -4.98
CA ASP A 42 6.67 -15.99 -5.87
C ASP A 42 5.56 -16.65 -5.03
N SER A 43 4.32 -16.26 -5.29
CA SER A 43 3.14 -16.70 -4.55
C SER A 43 1.95 -16.75 -5.49
N SER A 44 1.02 -17.66 -5.20
CA SER A 44 -0.24 -17.72 -5.94
C SER A 44 -1.03 -16.43 -5.68
N LEU A 45 -1.86 -16.04 -6.65
CA LEU A 45 -2.67 -14.83 -6.52
C LEU A 45 -3.70 -14.98 -5.38
N SER A 46 -4.17 -16.21 -5.12
CA SER A 46 -4.99 -16.55 -3.96
C SER A 46 -4.27 -16.28 -2.64
N ASP A 47 -3.03 -16.75 -2.51
CA ASP A 47 -2.26 -16.56 -1.26
C ASP A 47 -1.91 -15.08 -1.05
N PHE A 48 -1.58 -14.37 -2.13
CA PHE A 48 -1.38 -12.93 -2.11
C PHE A 48 -2.64 -12.20 -1.65
N CYS A 49 -3.81 -12.48 -2.25
CA CYS A 49 -5.06 -11.84 -1.83
C CYS A 49 -5.40 -12.13 -0.37
N LYS A 50 -5.17 -13.34 0.12
CA LYS A 50 -5.36 -13.68 1.55
C LYS A 50 -4.37 -12.96 2.46
N ALA A 51 -3.11 -12.83 2.05
CA ALA A 51 -2.07 -12.21 2.87
C ALA A 51 -2.30 -10.70 3.08
N PHE A 52 -2.94 -10.03 2.12
CA PHE A 52 -3.20 -8.59 2.15
C PHE A 52 -4.69 -8.25 2.31
N ASP A 53 -5.51 -9.22 2.70
CA ASP A 53 -6.97 -9.08 2.88
C ASP A 53 -7.66 -8.41 1.67
N LEU A 54 -7.21 -8.78 0.47
CA LEU A 54 -7.82 -8.34 -0.78
C LEU A 54 -9.07 -9.17 -1.00
N GLY A 55 -10.23 -8.51 -1.04
CA GLY A 55 -11.53 -9.17 -1.15
C GLY A 55 -11.64 -10.14 -2.33
N ASN A 56 -12.53 -11.13 -2.21
CA ASN A 56 -12.71 -12.20 -3.21
C ASN A 56 -13.00 -11.67 -4.63
N THR A 57 -13.67 -10.52 -4.75
CA THR A 57 -13.93 -9.84 -6.02
C THR A 57 -12.67 -9.54 -6.81
N ILE A 58 -11.60 -9.13 -6.12
CA ILE A 58 -10.29 -8.81 -6.74
C ILE A 58 -9.67 -10.10 -7.30
N LEU A 59 -9.67 -11.16 -6.50
CA LEU A 59 -9.12 -12.47 -6.87
C LEU A 59 -9.87 -13.06 -8.07
N GLU A 60 -11.20 -13.07 -8.05
CA GLU A 60 -12.03 -13.56 -9.15
C GLU A 60 -11.76 -12.79 -10.45
N ARG A 61 -11.68 -11.46 -10.37
CA ARG A 61 -11.42 -10.62 -11.54
C ARG A 61 -10.04 -10.89 -12.14
N PHE A 62 -9.01 -11.08 -11.32
CA PHE A 62 -7.70 -11.49 -11.80
C PHE A 62 -7.71 -12.89 -12.42
N ASN A 63 -8.37 -13.86 -11.78
CA ASN A 63 -8.47 -15.22 -12.32
C ASN A 63 -9.19 -15.26 -13.67
N ASN A 64 -10.28 -14.49 -13.83
CA ASN A 64 -11.03 -14.39 -15.07
C ASN A 64 -10.20 -13.80 -16.23
N ASN A 65 -9.16 -13.02 -15.91
CA ASN A 65 -8.23 -12.46 -16.89
C ASN A 65 -6.94 -13.28 -17.02
N GLY A 66 -6.90 -14.50 -16.45
CA GLY A 66 -5.78 -15.45 -16.60
C GLY A 66 -4.58 -15.16 -15.70
N PHE A 67 -4.68 -14.24 -14.74
CA PHE A 67 -3.62 -14.01 -13.76
C PHE A 67 -3.61 -15.13 -12.71
N LYS A 68 -2.47 -15.80 -12.56
CA LYS A 68 -2.31 -16.93 -11.62
C LYS A 68 -1.36 -16.65 -10.46
N ASN A 69 -0.36 -15.79 -10.69
CA ASN A 69 0.75 -15.56 -9.75
C ASN A 69 0.87 -14.07 -9.44
N ALA A 70 1.20 -13.73 -8.18
CA ALA A 70 1.41 -12.35 -7.74
C ALA A 70 2.54 -11.66 -8.51
N ARG A 71 3.54 -12.43 -8.96
CA ARG A 71 4.64 -11.93 -9.81
C ARG A 71 4.17 -11.29 -11.12
N SER A 72 3.04 -11.72 -11.67
CA SER A 72 2.48 -11.14 -12.89
C SER A 72 1.94 -9.73 -12.68
N LEU A 73 1.60 -9.35 -11.45
CA LEU A 73 1.10 -8.01 -11.11
C LEU A 73 2.10 -6.90 -11.41
N LYS A 74 3.40 -7.21 -11.50
CA LYS A 74 4.44 -6.24 -11.88
C LYS A 74 4.27 -5.67 -13.30
N PHE A 75 3.58 -6.40 -14.17
CA PHE A 75 3.36 -6.00 -15.56
C PHE A 75 2.02 -5.29 -15.76
N VAL A 76 1.17 -5.28 -14.73
CA VAL A 76 -0.18 -4.73 -14.82
C VAL A 76 -0.13 -3.22 -14.69
N LYS A 77 -0.82 -2.54 -15.60
CA LYS A 77 -0.99 -1.08 -15.56
C LYS A 77 -2.22 -0.69 -14.76
N ILE A 78 -2.15 0.48 -14.12
CA ILE A 78 -3.30 1.07 -13.43
C ILE A 78 -4.44 1.36 -14.42
N SER A 79 -4.13 1.73 -15.66
CA SER A 79 -5.15 1.91 -16.71
C SER A 79 -5.86 0.60 -17.05
N GLU A 80 -5.13 -0.50 -17.16
CA GLU A 80 -5.68 -1.84 -17.42
C GLU A 80 -6.61 -2.26 -16.28
N LEU A 81 -6.29 -1.97 -15.01
CA LEU A 81 -7.20 -2.22 -13.89
C LEU A 81 -8.53 -1.45 -14.03
N LYS A 82 -8.49 -0.20 -14.50
CA LYS A 82 -9.72 0.57 -14.75
C LYS A 82 -10.54 -0.03 -15.89
N GLU A 83 -9.88 -0.45 -16.97
CA GLU A 83 -10.52 -1.13 -18.10
C GLU A 83 -11.13 -2.48 -17.70
N LEU A 84 -10.46 -3.21 -16.80
CA LEU A 84 -10.97 -4.42 -16.19
C LEU A 84 -12.12 -4.17 -15.22
N GLY A 85 -12.43 -2.91 -14.88
CA GLY A 85 -13.56 -2.49 -14.06
C GLY A 85 -13.32 -2.55 -12.54
N PHE A 86 -12.06 -2.50 -12.10
CA PHE A 86 -11.73 -2.34 -10.68
C PHE A 86 -12.16 -0.97 -10.17
N LEU A 87 -12.69 -0.93 -8.95
CA LEU A 87 -13.06 0.31 -8.27
C LEU A 87 -11.81 1.04 -7.76
N LEU A 88 -11.89 2.36 -7.60
CA LEU A 88 -10.76 3.17 -7.11
C LEU A 88 -10.23 2.70 -5.75
N GLY A 89 -11.12 2.28 -4.84
CA GLY A 89 -10.73 1.72 -3.54
C GLY A 89 -10.00 0.39 -3.66
N GLU A 90 -10.41 -0.47 -4.59
CA GLU A 90 -9.73 -1.75 -4.86
C GLU A 90 -8.34 -1.52 -5.49
N ILE A 91 -8.24 -0.56 -6.42
CA ILE A 91 -6.95 -0.17 -7.00
C ILE A 91 -6.02 0.39 -5.93
N ALA A 92 -6.53 1.21 -5.00
CA ALA A 92 -5.73 1.73 -3.89
C ALA A 92 -5.24 0.61 -2.97
N ALA A 93 -6.11 -0.33 -2.58
CA ALA A 93 -5.73 -1.49 -1.78
C ALA A 93 -4.70 -2.38 -2.50
N LEU A 94 -4.84 -2.57 -3.81
CA LEU A 94 -3.86 -3.31 -4.62
C LEU A 94 -2.49 -2.62 -4.65
N ARG A 95 -2.46 -1.29 -4.77
CA ARG A 95 -1.20 -0.53 -4.74
C ARG A 95 -0.51 -0.69 -3.39
N ASP A 96 -1.25 -0.57 -2.29
CA ASP A 96 -0.72 -0.75 -0.94
C ASP A 96 -0.20 -2.17 -0.71
N ALA A 97 -0.95 -3.19 -1.15
CA ALA A 97 -0.55 -4.58 -1.07
C ALA A 97 0.72 -4.88 -1.90
N VAL A 98 0.78 -4.41 -3.15
CA VAL A 98 1.94 -4.59 -4.03
C VAL A 98 3.15 -3.83 -3.50
N GLU A 99 2.95 -2.64 -2.95
CA GLU A 99 4.01 -1.85 -2.31
C GLU A 99 4.56 -2.57 -1.08
N THR A 100 3.72 -3.20 -0.27
CA THR A 100 4.15 -3.94 0.93
C THR A 100 4.82 -5.27 0.58
N TRP A 101 4.32 -5.97 -0.43
CA TRP A 101 4.87 -7.26 -0.89
C TRP A 101 6.20 -7.14 -1.62
N SER A 102 6.41 -6.04 -2.34
CA SER A 102 7.60 -5.81 -3.15
C SER A 102 8.83 -5.44 -2.33
N VAL A 103 10.01 -5.63 -2.93
CA VAL A 103 11.30 -5.27 -2.32
C VAL A 103 11.93 -4.11 -3.10
N LEU A 104 12.63 -3.21 -2.40
CA LEU A 104 13.41 -2.16 -3.04
C LEU A 104 14.52 -2.78 -3.91
N GLN A 105 14.65 -2.35 -5.16
CA GLN A 105 15.85 -2.63 -5.94
C GLN A 105 16.94 -1.66 -5.48
N GLY A 106 18.01 -2.22 -4.90
CA GLY A 106 19.23 -1.48 -4.52
C GLY A 106 20.16 -1.27 -5.69
#